data_AF-A0A7I9Y7Y7-F1
#
_entry.id   AF-A0A7I9Y7Y7-F1
#
_cell.length_a   1.000
_cell.length_b   1.000
_cell.length_c   1.000
_cell.angle_alpha   90.00
_cell.angle_beta   90.00
_cell.angle_gamma   90.00
#
_symmetry.space_group_name_H-M   'P 1'
#
loop_
_entity.id
_entity.type
_entity.pdbx_description
1 polymer ?
#
loop_
_entity_poly.entity_id
_entity_poly.type
_entity_poly.pdbx_seq_one_letter_code
_entity_poly.pdbx_strand_id
1 'polypeptide(L)'
;MKFYAVALLRSRGVLPAQLRLIYLADGQLLDYSPDHAGLLRFEKTLIAIWRAIQTAGATGDFRPNPSRFCDRCAHRALCPAFGGTPPAYPGWPMDGAA
;
A
#
# COMPACT_ATOMS: atom_id res chain seq x y z
N MET A 1 -7.84 -5.40 -3.26
CA MET A 1 -8.11 -6.86 -3.20
C MET A 1 -7.05 -7.72 -3.87
N LYS A 2 -6.50 -7.37 -5.04
CA LYS A 2 -5.55 -8.21 -5.79
C LYS A 2 -4.26 -8.60 -5.04
N PHE A 3 -3.88 -7.88 -3.98
CA PHE A 3 -2.73 -8.22 -3.14
C PHE A 3 -2.81 -9.64 -2.58
N TYR A 4 -3.93 -10.02 -1.96
CA TYR A 4 -4.11 -11.36 -1.40
C TYR A 4 -4.13 -12.44 -2.47
N ALA A 5 -4.60 -12.12 -3.68
CA ALA A 5 -4.52 -13.04 -4.81
C ALA A 5 -3.07 -13.32 -5.21
N VAL A 6 -2.22 -12.29 -5.28
CA VAL A 6 -0.77 -12.44 -5.52
C VAL A 6 -0.11 -13.21 -4.37
N ALA A 7 -0.45 -12.91 -3.12
CA ALA A 7 0.09 -13.62 -1.96
C ALA A 7 -0.25 -15.11 -2.00
N LEU A 8 -1.50 -15.47 -2.32
CA LEU A 8 -1.93 -16.87 -2.47
C LEU A 8 -1.20 -17.56 -3.64
N LEU A 9 -1.13 -16.90 -4.79
CA LEU A 9 -0.44 -17.42 -5.97
C LEU A 9 1.05 -17.68 -5.68
N ARG A 10 1.73 -16.76 -4.99
CA ARG A 10 3.17 -16.91 -4.69
C ARG A 10 3.46 -17.88 -3.55
N SER A 11 2.63 -17.92 -2.51
CA SER A 11 2.85 -18.81 -1.38
C SER A 11 2.39 -20.25 -1.64
N ARG A 12 1.39 -20.45 -2.52
CA ARG A 12 0.77 -21.77 -2.73
C ARG A 12 0.70 -22.22 -4.19
N GLY A 13 1.07 -21.39 -5.16
CA GLY A 13 0.95 -21.72 -6.59
C GLY A 13 -0.48 -21.73 -7.12
N VAL A 14 -1.46 -21.25 -6.35
CA VAL A 14 -2.89 -21.34 -6.68
C VAL A 14 -3.40 -20.00 -7.19
N LEU A 15 -4.00 -19.99 -8.38
CA LEU A 15 -4.80 -18.87 -8.87
C LEU A 15 -6.19 -18.92 -8.22
N PRO A 16 -6.58 -17.95 -7.38
CA PRO A 16 -7.91 -17.95 -6.79
C PRO A 16 -8.99 -17.78 -7.85
N ALA A 17 -10.07 -18.56 -7.76
CA ALA A 17 -11.18 -18.48 -8.71
C ALA A 17 -11.95 -17.14 -8.62
N GLN A 18 -12.04 -16.57 -7.40
CA GLN A 18 -12.78 -15.33 -7.16
C GLN A 18 -12.22 -14.60 -5.93
N LEU A 19 -12.25 -13.27 -5.98
CA LEU A 19 -12.11 -12.37 -4.84
C LEU A 19 -13.48 -11.73 -4.57
N ARG A 20 -13.88 -11.70 -3.29
CA ARG A 20 -15.16 -11.12 -2.86
C ARG A 20 -14.93 -10.15 -1.71
N LEU A 21 -15.45 -8.93 -1.86
CA LEU A 21 -15.58 -7.97 -0.77
C LEU A 21 -17.03 -7.98 -0.28
N ILE A 22 -17.24 -8.19 1.01
CA ILE A 22 -18.55 -8.22 1.65
C ILE A 22 -18.69 -6.95 2.50
N TYR A 23 -19.68 -6.12 2.20
CA TYR A 23 -20.07 -5.00 3.03
C TYR A 23 -20.98 -5.52 4.13
N LEU A 24 -20.50 -5.53 5.37
CA LEU A 24 -21.23 -6.14 6.48
C LEU A 24 -22.46 -5.33 6.92
N ALA A 25 -22.49 -4.03 6.64
CA ALA A 25 -23.58 -3.15 7.04
C ALA A 25 -24.89 -3.47 6.31
N ASP A 26 -24.81 -3.86 5.04
CA ASP A 26 -25.95 -4.05 4.14
C ASP A 26 -25.90 -5.34 3.32
N GLY A 27 -24.87 -6.17 3.53
CA GLY A 27 -24.67 -7.45 2.85
C GLY A 27 -24.23 -7.32 1.38
N GLN A 28 -23.91 -6.11 0.89
CA GLN A 28 -23.51 -5.94 -0.51
C GLN A 28 -22.23 -6.70 -0.84
N LEU A 29 -22.20 -7.30 -2.03
CA LEU A 29 -21.09 -8.09 -2.52
C LEU A 29 -20.45 -7.41 -3.73
N LEU A 30 -19.12 -7.31 -3.71
CA LEU A 30 -18.32 -6.92 -4.86
C LEU A 30 -17.37 -8.05 -5.23
N ASP A 31 -17.57 -8.63 -6.41
CA ASP A 31 -16.83 -9.77 -6.92
C ASP A 31 -15.82 -9.39 -8.00
N TYR A 32 -14.70 -10.11 -8.02
CA TYR A 32 -13.68 -10.00 -9.06
C TYR A 32 -13.00 -11.35 -9.29
N SER A 33 -13.10 -11.88 -10.51
CA SER A 33 -12.37 -13.08 -10.92
C SER A 33 -11.01 -12.68 -11.52
N PRO A 34 -9.89 -13.01 -10.85
CA PRO A 34 -8.57 -12.65 -11.34
C PRO A 34 -8.10 -13.59 -12.46
N ASP A 35 -7.39 -13.02 -13.43
CA ASP A 35 -6.60 -13.79 -14.39
C ASP A 35 -5.10 -13.75 -14.02
N HIS A 36 -4.37 -14.78 -14.42
CA HIS A 36 -2.96 -14.92 -14.08
C HIS A 36 -2.10 -13.75 -14.58
N ALA A 37 -2.30 -13.32 -15.83
CA ALA A 37 -1.53 -12.23 -16.41
C ALA A 37 -1.79 -10.89 -15.69
N GLY A 38 -3.03 -10.65 -15.29
CA GLY A 38 -3.45 -9.52 -14.48
C GLY A 38 -2.79 -9.49 -13.11
N LEU A 39 -2.65 -10.65 -12.45
CA LEU A 39 -1.92 -10.75 -11.19
C LEU A 39 -0.43 -10.48 -11.36
N LEU A 40 0.21 -11.00 -12.42
CA LEU A 40 1.63 -10.71 -12.68
C LEU A 40 1.88 -9.22 -12.98
N ARG A 41 0.97 -8.54 -13.68
CA ARG A 41 1.06 -7.07 -13.88
C ARG A 41 0.92 -6.32 -12.55
N PHE A 42 -0.07 -6.70 -11.74
CA PHE A 42 -0.29 -6.08 -10.43
C PHE A 42 0.90 -6.28 -9.49
N GLU A 43 1.51 -7.46 -9.49
CA GLU A 43 2.71 -7.77 -8.72
C GLU A 43 3.89 -6.83 -9.07
N LYS A 44 4.10 -6.53 -10.36
CA LYS A 44 5.14 -5.56 -10.76
C LYS A 44 4.90 -4.19 -10.12
N THR A 45 3.65 -3.74 -10.08
CA THR A 45 3.28 -2.49 -9.40
C THR A 45 3.55 -2.57 -7.89
N LEU A 46 3.21 -3.68 -7.24
CA LEU A 46 3.50 -3.88 -5.81
C LEU A 46 5.01 -3.80 -5.52
N ILE A 47 5.83 -4.48 -6.32
CA ILE A 47 7.30 -4.48 -6.15
C ILE A 47 7.86 -3.07 -6.38
N ALA A 48 7.35 -2.32 -7.36
CA ALA A 48 7.76 -0.94 -7.61
C ALA A 48 7.44 -0.04 -6.41
N ILE A 49 6.22 -0.15 -5.85
CA ILE A 49 5.84 0.58 -4.64
C ILE A 49 6.73 0.18 -3.46
N TRP A 50 7.01 -1.11 -3.27
CA TRP A 50 7.88 -1.58 -2.20
C TRP A 50 9.31 -1.02 -2.31
N ARG A 51 9.88 -0.97 -3.52
CA ARG A 51 11.18 -0.33 -3.75
C ARG A 51 11.16 1.15 -3.40
N ALA A 52 10.11 1.87 -3.82
CA ALA A 52 9.96 3.28 -3.47
C ALA A 52 9.84 3.50 -1.95
N ILE A 53 9.12 2.63 -1.23
CA ILE A 53 9.03 2.67 0.24
C ILE A 53 10.40 2.47 0.87
N GLN A 54 11.16 1.46 0.44
CA GLN A 54 12.51 1.21 0.95
C GLN A 54 13.46 2.38 0.69
N THR A 55 13.41 2.98 -0.50
CA THR A 55 14.22 4.16 -0.82
C THR A 55 13.85 5.34 0.07
N ALA A 56 12.56 5.69 0.16
CA ALA A 56 12.10 6.80 0.99
C ALA A 56 12.43 6.57 2.48
N GLY A 57 12.32 5.33 2.93
CA GLY A 57 12.74 4.91 4.25
C GLY A 57 14.24 5.11 4.50
N ALA A 58 15.09 4.57 3.63
CA ALA A 58 16.54 4.68 3.75
C ALA A 58 17.03 6.14 3.72
N THR A 59 16.41 7.00 2.90
CA THR A 59 16.83 8.40 2.75
C THR A 59 16.13 9.36 3.71
N GLY A 60 14.99 8.96 4.27
CA GLY A 60 14.09 9.87 4.99
C GLY A 60 13.36 10.88 4.08
N ASP A 61 13.41 10.74 2.75
CA ASP A 61 12.74 11.67 1.81
C ASP A 61 11.25 11.33 1.65
N PHE A 62 10.42 11.93 2.52
CA PHE A 62 8.95 11.77 2.51
C PHE A 62 8.26 12.98 1.90
N ARG A 63 8.26 13.10 0.56
CA ARG A 63 7.65 14.23 -0.13
C ARG A 63 6.13 14.26 0.03
N PRO A 64 5.53 15.39 0.43
CA PRO A 64 4.07 15.50 0.46
C PRO A 64 3.51 15.44 -0.97
N ASN A 65 2.37 14.75 -1.13
CA ASN A 65 1.63 14.69 -2.38
C ASN A 65 0.18 15.13 -2.14
N PRO A 66 -0.13 16.45 -2.25
CA PRO A 66 -1.45 16.98 -1.98
C PRO A 66 -2.53 16.33 -2.85
N SER A 67 -3.64 15.95 -2.25
CA SER A 67 -4.81 15.38 -2.95
C SER A 67 -6.09 15.69 -2.18
N ARG A 68 -7.26 15.33 -2.72
CA ARG A 68 -8.55 15.46 -2.02
C ARG A 68 -8.61 14.72 -0.69
N PHE A 69 -7.73 13.75 -0.44
CA PHE A 69 -7.66 13.09 0.85
C PHE A 69 -7.04 13.97 1.95
N CYS A 70 -6.33 15.03 1.60
CA CYS A 70 -5.75 15.97 2.57
C CYS A 70 -6.82 16.63 3.46
N ASP A 71 -8.05 16.80 2.97
CA ASP A 71 -9.17 17.41 3.70
C ASP A 71 -9.53 16.64 4.97
N ARG A 72 -9.24 15.34 5.02
CA ARG A 72 -9.52 14.44 6.15
C ARG A 72 -8.25 13.81 6.73
N CYS A 73 -7.08 14.34 6.40
CA CYS A 73 -5.81 13.81 6.89
C CYS A 73 -5.59 14.21 8.36
N ALA A 74 -5.43 13.21 9.25
CA ALA A 74 -5.17 13.44 10.67
C ALA A 74 -3.84 14.17 10.95
N HIS A 75 -2.90 14.17 9.99
CA HIS A 75 -1.57 14.76 10.14
C HIS A 75 -1.42 16.11 9.42
N ARG A 76 -2.52 16.73 8.97
CA ARG A 76 -2.47 17.97 8.17
C ARG A 76 -1.68 19.10 8.85
N ALA A 77 -1.78 19.23 10.17
CA ALA A 77 -1.06 20.25 10.96
C ALA A 77 0.47 20.07 10.93
N LEU A 78 0.98 18.87 10.66
CA LEU A 78 2.41 18.55 10.61
C LEU A 78 2.95 18.51 9.18
N CYS A 79 2.08 18.64 8.18
CA CYS A 79 2.46 18.43 6.77
C CYS A 79 3.16 19.68 6.18
N PRO A 80 4.36 19.53 5.57
CA PRO A 80 5.08 20.65 4.95
C PRO A 80 4.29 21.39 3.86
N ALA A 81 3.42 20.69 3.13
CA ALA A 81 2.59 21.32 2.09
C ALA A 81 1.57 22.34 2.66
N PHE A 82 1.35 22.33 3.97
CA PHE A 82 0.48 23.27 4.67
C PHE A 82 1.25 24.11 5.70
N GLY A 83 2.58 24.20 5.58
CA GLY A 83 3.45 24.93 6.50
C GLY A 83 3.73 24.24 7.83
N GLY A 84 3.30 22.98 7.99
CA GLY A 84 3.59 22.17 9.17
C GLY A 84 5.02 21.61 9.15
N THR A 85 5.51 21.20 10.32
CA THR A 85 6.83 20.56 10.46
C THR A 85 6.65 19.12 10.92
N PRO A 86 7.13 18.11 10.15
CA PRO A 86 7.06 16.72 10.56
C PRO A 86 8.03 16.46 11.73
N PRO A 87 7.75 15.45 12.57
CA PRO A 87 8.68 15.05 13.62
C PRO A 87 10.00 14.55 13.02
N ALA A 88 11.07 14.58 13.82
CA ALA A 88 12.37 14.05 13.40
C ALA A 88 12.25 12.56 13.04
N TYR A 89 12.74 12.20 11.85
CA TYR A 89 12.73 10.82 11.40
C TYR A 89 13.77 10.00 12.18
N PRO A 90 13.40 8.89 12.83
CA PRO A 90 14.32 8.10 13.65
C PRO A 90 15.38 7.31 12.84
N GLY A 91 15.30 7.35 11.50
CA GLY A 91 16.13 6.56 10.60
C GLY A 91 15.44 5.26 10.17
N TRP A 92 16.00 4.65 9.11
CA TRP A 92 15.54 3.34 8.64
C TRP A 92 16.02 2.25 9.59
N PRO A 93 15.19 1.24 9.93
CA PRO A 93 15.68 0.07 10.63
C PRO A 93 16.78 -0.58 9.78
N MET A 94 18.02 -0.45 10.22
CA MET A 94 19.10 -1.30 9.75
C MET A 94 18.76 -2.71 10.22
N ASP A 95 18.72 -3.70 9.32
CA ASP A 95 18.41 -5.08 9.67
C ASP A 95 19.22 -5.51 10.91
N GLY A 96 18.58 -5.59 12.10
CA GLY A 96 19.23 -5.99 13.35
C GLY A 96 18.99 -5.13 14.61
N ALA A 97 17.78 -4.65 14.88
CA ALA A 97 17.37 -4.48 16.28
C ALA A 97 16.70 -5.80 16.72
N ALA A 98 17.51 -6.68 17.31
CA ALA A 98 17.06 -7.86 18.05
C ALA A 98 16.28 -7.44 19.31
#